data_AF-A0A7X6RWI0-F1
#
_entry.id   AF-A0A7X6RWI0-F1
#
_cell.length_a   1.000
_cell.length_b   1.000
_cell.length_c   1.000
_cell.angle_alpha   90.00
_cell.angle_beta   90.00
_cell.angle_gamma   90.00
#
_symmetry.space_group_name_H-M   'P 1'
#
loop_
_entity.id
_entity.type
_entity.pdbx_description
1 polymer ?
#
loop_
_entity_poly.entity_id
_entity_poly.type
_entity_poly.pdbx_seq_one_letter_code
_entity_poly.pdbx_strand_id
1 'polypeptide(L)'
;MSSILASDRDLERTIVGEALDHLNAACKEIDALSVHALTRSELHEVLCRLDAGERRLATAQQRLLGRMVATQTASPPRFDPAAVLARRLRISPAEARKRIADAGQTSD
;
A
#
# COMPACT_ATOMS: atom_id res chain seq x y z
N MET A 1 -13.83 32.21 -3.04
CA MET A 1 -12.71 31.49 -2.38
C MET A 1 -12.73 29.97 -2.61
N SER A 2 -13.84 29.35 -3.05
CA SER A 2 -13.91 27.89 -3.30
C SER A 2 -13.15 27.37 -4.54
N SER A 3 -12.85 28.23 -5.52
CA SER A 3 -12.17 27.81 -6.77
C SER A 3 -10.68 27.51 -6.60
N ILE A 4 -10.02 28.13 -5.61
CA ILE A 4 -8.57 27.98 -5.38
C ILE A 4 -8.28 26.67 -4.65
N LEU A 5 -9.11 26.29 -3.66
CA LEU A 5 -8.98 25.04 -2.91
C LEU A 5 -9.29 23.79 -3.74
N ALA A 6 -10.22 23.90 -4.70
CA ALA A 6 -10.47 22.83 -5.67
C ALA A 6 -9.25 22.61 -6.58
N SER A 7 -8.61 23.71 -7.02
CA SER A 7 -7.41 23.66 -7.86
C SER A 7 -6.20 23.04 -7.13
N ASP A 8 -6.03 23.31 -5.83
CA ASP A 8 -4.91 22.80 -5.05
C ASP A 8 -5.05 21.29 -4.79
N ARG A 9 -6.26 20.83 -4.46
CA ARG A 9 -6.56 19.40 -4.31
C ARG A 9 -6.39 18.63 -5.62
N ASP A 10 -6.82 19.20 -6.74
CA ASP A 10 -6.70 18.57 -8.04
C ASP A 10 -5.23 18.53 -8.51
N LEU A 11 -4.42 19.54 -8.15
CA LEU A 11 -2.97 19.54 -8.33
C LEU A 11 -2.29 18.46 -7.48
N GLU A 12 -2.60 18.37 -6.18
CA GLU A 12 -2.09 17.32 -5.29
C GLU A 12 -2.42 15.92 -5.84
N ARG A 13 -3.66 15.71 -6.31
CA ARG A 13 -4.08 14.43 -6.90
C ARG A 13 -3.27 14.09 -8.14
N THR A 14 -2.98 15.08 -8.98
CA THR A 14 -2.19 14.90 -10.21
C THR A 14 -0.76 14.51 -9.87
N ILE A 15 -0.11 15.23 -8.95
CA ILE A 15 1.26 14.96 -8.49
C ILE A 15 1.37 13.55 -7.89
N VAL A 16 0.40 13.15 -7.07
CA VAL A 16 0.36 11.78 -6.50
C VAL A 16 0.21 10.73 -7.60
N GLY A 17 -0.66 10.98 -8.59
CA GLY A 17 -0.82 10.09 -9.75
C GLY A 17 0.48 9.90 -10.52
N GLU A 18 1.13 11.00 -10.90
CA GLU A 18 2.40 10.98 -11.63
C GLU A 18 3.50 10.23 -10.85
N ALA A 19 3.61 10.46 -9.54
CA ALA A 19 4.58 9.75 -8.71
C ALA A 19 4.32 8.23 -8.67
N LEU A 20 3.06 7.80 -8.63
CA LEU A 20 2.69 6.38 -8.66
C LEU A 20 2.93 5.76 -10.05
N ASP A 21 2.68 6.51 -11.12
CA ASP A 21 2.98 6.07 -12.48
C ASP A 21 4.48 5.89 -12.70
N HIS A 22 5.31 6.81 -12.19
CA HIS A 22 6.77 6.67 -12.19
C HIS A 22 7.25 5.45 -11.39
N LEU A 23 6.66 5.20 -10.22
CA LEU A 23 6.96 4.00 -9.43
C LEU A 23 6.61 2.72 -10.21
N ASN A 24 5.44 2.69 -10.84
CA ASN A 24 5.00 1.55 -11.66
C ASN A 24 5.90 1.31 -12.88
N ALA A 25 6.34 2.39 -13.54
CA ALA A 25 7.31 2.30 -14.64
C ALA A 25 8.64 1.70 -14.16
N ALA A 26 9.18 2.19 -13.03
CA ALA A 26 10.41 1.65 -12.44
C ALA A 26 10.28 0.16 -12.07
N CYS A 27 9.13 -0.28 -11.53
CA CYS A 27 8.89 -1.70 -11.26
C CYS A 27 8.92 -2.53 -12.55
N LYS A 28 8.30 -2.07 -13.63
CA LYS A 28 8.34 -2.76 -14.93
C LYS A 28 9.75 -2.84 -15.50
N GLU A 29 10.55 -1.79 -15.34
CA GLU A 29 11.96 -1.80 -15.74
C GLU A 29 12.76 -2.85 -14.98
N ILE A 30 12.54 -2.95 -13.65
CA ILE A 30 13.18 -3.96 -12.80
C ILE A 30 12.78 -5.38 -13.23
N ASP A 31 11.49 -5.62 -13.50
CA ASP A 31 10.98 -6.93 -13.95
C ASP A 31 11.58 -7.35 -15.30
N ALA A 32 11.98 -6.39 -16.13
CA ALA A 32 12.59 -6.64 -17.44
C ALA A 32 14.11 -6.86 -17.39
N LEU A 33 14.77 -6.69 -16.22
CA LEU A 33 16.21 -6.83 -16.12
C LEU A 33 16.65 -8.29 -16.28
N SER A 34 17.56 -8.54 -17.24
CA SER A 34 18.34 -9.77 -17.27
C SER A 34 19.52 -9.64 -16.31
N VAL A 35 19.53 -10.46 -15.26
CA VAL A 35 20.56 -10.45 -14.21
C VAL A 35 21.65 -11.51 -14.42
N HIS A 36 21.71 -12.12 -15.60
CA HIS A 36 22.57 -13.28 -15.87
C HIS A 36 24.07 -12.97 -15.85
N ALA A 37 24.45 -11.70 -16.02
CA ALA A 37 25.84 -11.26 -15.99
C ALA A 37 26.29 -10.76 -14.60
N LEU A 38 25.38 -10.65 -13.62
CA LEU A 38 25.71 -10.12 -12.30
C LEU A 38 26.38 -11.18 -11.43
N THR A 39 27.42 -10.77 -10.71
CA THR A 39 28.04 -11.56 -9.65
C THR A 39 27.12 -11.68 -8.44
N ARG A 40 27.42 -12.63 -7.54
CA ARG A 40 26.66 -12.81 -6.30
C ARG A 40 26.64 -11.55 -5.42
N SER A 41 27.75 -10.82 -5.34
CA SER A 41 27.84 -9.58 -4.55
C SER A 41 26.97 -8.47 -5.15
N GLU A 42 26.95 -8.34 -6.47
CA GLU A 42 26.12 -7.34 -7.16
C GLU A 42 24.63 -7.67 -7.03
N LEU A 43 24.26 -8.96 -7.16
CA LEU A 43 22.90 -9.42 -6.88
C LEU A 43 22.46 -9.10 -5.45
N HIS A 44 23.34 -9.30 -4.47
CA HIS A 44 23.05 -8.97 -3.07
C HIS A 44 22.87 -7.44 -2.88
N GLU A 45 23.69 -6.62 -3.54
CA GLU A 45 23.53 -5.17 -3.50
C GLU A 45 22.18 -4.72 -4.09
N VAL A 46 21.77 -5.31 -5.22
CA VAL A 46 20.46 -5.06 -5.82
C VAL A 46 19.34 -5.41 -4.83
N LEU A 47 19.41 -6.58 -4.18
CA LEU A 47 18.44 -6.98 -3.16
C LEU A 47 18.38 -6.01 -1.98
N CYS A 48 19.52 -5.55 -1.46
CA CYS A 48 19.57 -4.56 -0.38
C CYS A 48 18.90 -3.24 -0.79
N ARG A 49 19.11 -2.78 -2.03
CA ARG A 49 18.49 -1.56 -2.55
C ARG A 49 16.98 -1.69 -2.71
N LEU A 50 16.50 -2.87 -3.13
CA LEU A 50 15.07 -3.17 -3.22
C LEU A 50 14.41 -3.20 -1.82
N ASP A 51 15.03 -3.85 -0.82
CA ASP A 51 14.53 -3.86 0.57
C ASP A 51 14.43 -2.45 1.17
N ALA A 52 15.43 -1.60 0.92
CA ALA A 52 15.39 -0.20 1.33
C ALA A 52 14.21 0.56 0.66
N GLY A 53 13.92 0.26 -0.60
CA GLY A 53 12.76 0.78 -1.32
C GLY A 53 11.43 0.32 -0.70
N GLU A 54 11.31 -0.97 -0.39
CA GLU A 54 10.13 -1.56 0.25
C GLU A 54 9.82 -0.89 1.60
N ARG A 55 10.83 -0.69 2.46
CA ARG A 55 10.67 -0.02 3.75
C ARG A 55 10.19 1.42 3.61
N ARG A 56 10.70 2.15 2.61
CA ARG A 56 10.26 3.52 2.30
C ARG A 56 8.80 3.53 1.85
N LEU A 57 8.41 2.59 0.99
CA LEU A 57 7.03 2.46 0.52
C LEU A 57 6.08 2.11 1.67
N ALA A 58 6.46 1.17 2.53
CA ALA A 58 5.69 0.81 3.72
C ALA A 58 5.49 2.03 4.65
N THR A 59 6.54 2.83 4.86
CA THR A 59 6.47 4.07 5.64
C THR A 59 5.50 5.08 5.00
N ALA A 60 5.54 5.25 3.67
CA ALA A 60 4.61 6.13 2.97
C ALA A 60 3.15 5.65 3.11
N GLN A 61 2.91 4.34 2.99
CA GLN A 61 1.58 3.76 3.20
C GLN A 61 1.06 4.01 4.62
N GLN A 62 1.89 3.83 5.65
CA GLN A 62 1.50 4.12 7.04
C GLN A 62 1.13 5.59 7.24
N ARG A 63 1.87 6.53 6.63
CA ARG A 63 1.52 7.96 6.68
C ARG A 63 0.18 8.24 6.00
N LEU A 64 -0.07 7.66 4.83
CA LEU A 64 -1.33 7.83 4.10
C LEU A 64 -2.52 7.25 4.89
N LEU A 65 -2.36 6.06 5.48
CA LEU A 65 -3.36 5.47 6.37
C LEU A 65 -3.61 6.33 7.60
N GLY A 66 -2.55 6.82 8.25
CA GLY A 66 -2.66 7.75 9.37
C GLY A 66 -3.42 9.03 8.99
N ARG A 67 -3.15 9.58 7.80
CA ARG A 67 -3.88 10.73 7.26
C ARG A 67 -5.35 10.39 7.01
N MET A 68 -5.66 9.25 6.38
CA MET A 68 -7.03 8.79 6.15
C MET A 68 -7.83 8.65 7.46
N VAL A 69 -7.21 8.10 8.51
CA VAL A 69 -7.81 7.99 9.84
C VAL A 69 -8.03 9.39 10.45
N ALA A 70 -7.04 10.27 10.37
CA ALA A 70 -7.14 11.63 10.90
C ALA A 70 -8.14 12.53 10.16
N THR A 71 -8.38 12.29 8.86
CA THR A 71 -9.36 13.04 8.06
C THR A 71 -10.81 12.59 8.26
N GLN A 72 -11.09 11.63 9.14
CA GLN A 72 -12.47 11.23 9.49
C GLN A 72 -13.10 12.23 10.47
N THR A 73 -13.47 13.41 9.96
CA THR A 73 -14.69 14.16 10.36
C THR A 73 -15.88 13.84 9.46
N ALA A 74 -15.74 12.90 8.52
CA ALA A 74 -16.83 12.32 7.73
C ALA A 74 -16.71 10.79 7.76
N SER A 75 -17.86 10.12 7.81
CA SER A 75 -18.07 8.67 8.02
C SER A 75 -16.98 7.73 7.45
N PRO A 76 -16.59 6.65 8.16
CA PRO A 76 -15.49 5.79 7.75
C PRO A 76 -15.67 5.25 6.33
N PRO A 77 -14.60 5.15 5.51
CA PRO A 77 -14.66 4.27 4.35
C PRO A 77 -15.09 2.89 4.85
N ARG A 78 -16.00 2.21 4.13
CA ARG A 78 -16.44 0.84 4.47
C ARG A 78 -15.22 -0.08 4.51
N PHE A 79 -14.60 -0.15 5.68
CA PHE A 79 -13.60 -1.11 6.03
C PHE A 79 -14.34 -2.44 6.13
N ASP A 80 -14.01 -3.37 5.24
CA ASP A 80 -14.43 -4.77 5.38
C ASP A 80 -13.25 -5.55 5.97
N PRO A 81 -13.25 -5.79 7.30
CA PRO A 81 -12.17 -6.52 7.95
C PRO A 81 -12.00 -7.93 7.38
N ALA A 82 -13.08 -8.55 6.88
CA ALA A 82 -13.01 -9.87 6.29
C ALA A 82 -12.27 -9.88 4.94
N ALA A 83 -12.45 -8.84 4.12
CA ALA A 83 -11.72 -8.71 2.85
C ALA A 83 -10.21 -8.53 3.09
N VAL A 84 -9.84 -7.73 4.09
CA VAL A 84 -8.43 -7.51 4.46
C VAL A 84 -7.80 -8.81 4.98
N LEU A 85 -8.50 -9.51 5.89
CA LEU A 85 -8.02 -10.75 6.49
C LEU A 85 -7.91 -11.88 5.46
N ALA A 86 -8.90 -12.02 4.57
CA ALA A 86 -8.89 -12.98 3.46
C ALA A 86 -7.66 -12.77 2.56
N ARG A 87 -7.35 -11.52 2.21
CA ARG A 87 -6.17 -11.17 1.40
C ARG A 87 -4.86 -11.47 2.13
N ARG A 88 -4.76 -11.16 3.41
CA ARG A 88 -3.53 -11.33 4.20
C ARG A 88 -3.22 -12.80 4.49
N LEU A 89 -4.25 -13.59 4.78
CA LEU A 89 -4.11 -15.01 5.12
C LEU A 89 -4.31 -15.95 3.94
N ARG A 90 -4.63 -15.43 2.75
CA ARG A 90 -4.99 -16.20 1.54
C ARG A 90 -6.09 -17.24 1.82
N ILE A 91 -7.11 -16.84 2.57
CA ILE A 91 -8.28 -17.65 2.92
C ILE A 91 -9.54 -17.09 2.25
N SER A 92 -10.64 -17.86 2.28
CA SER A 92 -11.91 -17.38 1.72
C SER A 92 -12.50 -16.23 2.56
N PRO A 93 -13.26 -15.31 1.96
CA PRO A 93 -13.96 -14.25 2.71
C PRO A 93 -14.95 -14.79 3.75
N ALA A 94 -15.52 -15.98 3.53
CA ALA A 94 -16.41 -16.63 4.48
C ALA A 94 -15.65 -17.13 5.72
N GLU A 95 -14.48 -17.75 5.51
CA GLU A 95 -13.60 -18.20 6.59
C GLU A 95 -13.04 -17.00 7.38
N ALA A 96 -12.68 -15.91 6.69
CA ALA A 96 -12.28 -14.67 7.34
C ALA A 96 -13.38 -14.11 8.25
N ARG A 97 -14.64 -14.06 7.79
CA ARG A 97 -15.80 -13.65 8.61
C ARG A 97 -15.99 -14.54 9.83
N LYS A 98 -15.87 -15.86 9.65
CA LYS A 98 -16.00 -16.83 10.74
C LYS A 98 -14.94 -16.59 11.82
N ARG A 99 -13.66 -16.46 11.44
CA ARG A 99 -12.57 -16.19 12.39
C ARG A 99 -12.73 -14.87 13.16
N ILE A 100 -13.28 -13.84 12.49
CA ILE A 100 -13.60 -12.56 13.15
C ILE A 100 -14.72 -12.75 14.18
N ALA A 101 -15.77 -13.50 13.84
CA ALA A 101 -16.87 -13.80 14.76
C ALA A 101 -16.41 -14.65 15.96
N ASP A 102 -15.61 -15.68 15.71
CA ASP A 102 -15.07 -16.58 16.74
C ASP A 102 -14.16 -15.81 17.72
N ALA A 103 -13.32 -14.90 17.22
CA ALA A 103 -12.48 -14.03 18.05
C ALA A 103 -13.30 -13.05 18.91
N GLY A 104 -14.45 -12.60 18.42
CA GLY A 104 -15.39 -11.75 19.17
C GLY A 104 -16.13 -12.47 20.29
N GLN A 105 -16.26 -13.81 20.20
CA GLN A 105 -16.89 -14.65 21.22
C GLN A 105 -15.91 -15.17 22.27
N THR A 106 -14.60 -15.08 22.01
CA THR A 106 -13.55 -15.59 22.91
C THR A 106 -13.10 -14.53 23.95
N SER A 107 -13.82 -13.41 24.08
CA SER A 107 -13.62 -12.42 25.13
C SER A 107 -14.64 -12.61 26.25
N ASP A 108 -14.46 -13.67 27.06
CA ASP A 108 -15.10 -13.88 28.37
C ASP A 108 -14.10 -14.61 29.30
#